data_AF-A0A813HGG5-F1
#
_entry.id   AF-A0A813HGG5-F1
#
_cell.length_a   1.000
_cell.length_b   1.000
_cell.length_c   1.000
_cell.angle_alpha   90.00
_cell.angle_beta   90.00
_cell.angle_gamma   90.00
#
_symmetry.space_group_name_H-M   'P 1'
#
loop_
_entity.id
_entity.type
_entity.pdbx_description
1 polymer ?
#
loop_
_entity_poly.entity_id
_entity_poly.type
_entity_poly.pdbx_seq_one_letter_code
_entity_poly.pdbx_strand_id
1 'polypeptide(L)'
;MKTWLATSTPVTPAKAALPQTAHPPKGKGKGKGAGAPPGKRSRSEVHTGGLANLRTLAVATAELSLQSAKHIRLLSSIAIVTLLVPKHPVVESAAAVEQFGDAGEPDIRRWAILVSTLADEQKLPGDIRQVLSEHVNEVSSPEQLQDVVHICHCAPTSNDQSMFKVQLQVTTALERVAKAVVAACVVLGATVKYGPAPRTAAERLVASSLKQA
;
A
#
# COMPACT_ATOMS: atom_id res chain seq x y z
N MET A 1 -10.35 -21.16 22.75
CA MET A 1 -10.15 -20.68 21.36
C MET A 1 -11.43 -20.02 20.88
N LYS A 2 -11.47 -18.68 20.85
CA LYS A 2 -12.58 -17.94 20.22
C LYS A 2 -12.25 -17.83 18.73
N THR A 3 -12.91 -18.63 17.90
CA THR A 3 -12.75 -18.62 16.45
C THR A 3 -13.44 -17.38 15.87
N TRP A 4 -12.66 -16.44 15.32
CA TRP A 4 -13.11 -15.22 14.63
C TRP A 4 -13.67 -15.46 13.21
N LEU A 5 -14.24 -16.65 12.96
CA LEU A 5 -14.81 -16.98 11.65
C LEU A 5 -16.30 -16.62 11.66
N ALA A 6 -16.58 -15.35 11.37
CA ALA A 6 -17.94 -14.91 11.08
C ALA A 6 -18.25 -15.10 9.59
N THR A 7 -19.35 -15.81 9.38
CA THR A 7 -20.05 -16.14 8.14
C THR A 7 -20.24 -14.94 7.22
N SER A 8 -19.68 -14.99 6.01
CA SER A 8 -19.99 -14.03 4.94
C SER A 8 -21.35 -14.38 4.31
N THR A 9 -22.35 -13.54 4.52
CA THR A 9 -23.58 -13.54 3.71
C THR A 9 -23.26 -13.04 2.29
N PRO A 10 -23.79 -13.68 1.24
CA PRO A 10 -23.59 -13.21 -0.13
C PRO A 10 -24.42 -11.95 -0.38
N VAL A 11 -23.76 -10.81 -0.57
CA VAL A 11 -24.38 -9.59 -1.08
C VAL A 11 -24.33 -9.62 -2.61
N THR A 12 -25.51 -9.66 -3.21
CA THR A 12 -25.73 -9.55 -4.65
C THR A 12 -25.20 -8.21 -5.17
N PRO A 13 -24.35 -8.16 -6.22
CA PRO A 13 -23.86 -6.89 -6.74
C PRO A 13 -24.98 -6.14 -7.46
N ALA A 14 -25.35 -4.98 -6.91
CA ALA A 14 -26.14 -3.98 -7.61
C ALA A 14 -25.34 -3.44 -8.81
N LYS A 15 -25.97 -3.48 -9.98
CA LYS A 15 -25.47 -2.96 -11.26
C LYS A 15 -25.24 -1.44 -11.13
N ALA A 16 -23.99 -1.02 -10.95
CA ALA A 16 -23.62 0.39 -11.02
C ALA A 16 -23.70 0.86 -12.49
N ALA A 17 -24.70 1.69 -12.78
CA ALA A 17 -24.84 2.36 -14.06
C ALA A 17 -23.74 3.42 -14.24
N LEU A 18 -23.09 3.42 -15.40
CA LEU A 18 -22.12 4.42 -15.84
C LEU A 18 -22.76 5.82 -15.86
N PRO A 19 -22.06 6.88 -15.41
CA PRO A 19 -22.55 8.25 -15.56
C PRO A 19 -22.50 8.65 -17.05
N GLN A 20 -23.67 8.88 -17.62
CA GLN A 20 -23.83 9.47 -18.95
C GLN A 20 -23.34 10.92 -18.91
N THR A 21 -22.42 11.24 -19.80
CA THR A 21 -21.94 12.60 -20.06
C THR A 21 -23.08 13.50 -20.52
N ALA A 22 -23.36 14.57 -19.78
CA ALA A 22 -24.34 15.58 -20.12
C ALA A 22 -23.98 16.29 -21.44
N HIS A 23 -24.92 16.32 -22.38
CA HIS A 23 -24.87 17.17 -23.56
C HIS A 23 -25.10 18.65 -23.18
N PRO A 24 -24.39 19.61 -23.80
CA PRO A 24 -24.68 21.03 -23.61
C PRO A 24 -25.94 21.46 -24.39
N PRO A 25 -26.72 22.44 -23.89
CA PRO A 25 -27.94 22.88 -24.54
C PRO A 25 -27.69 23.71 -25.79
N LYS A 26 -28.49 23.44 -26.84
CA LYS A 26 -28.59 24.23 -28.08
C LYS A 26 -29.18 25.62 -27.78
N GLY A 27 -28.33 26.65 -27.74
CA GLY A 27 -28.75 28.05 -27.81
C GLY A 27 -28.91 28.52 -29.25
N LYS A 28 -30.16 28.71 -29.70
CA LYS A 28 -30.53 29.43 -30.94
C LYS A 28 -30.52 30.94 -30.64
N GLY A 29 -29.44 31.63 -30.96
CA GLY A 29 -29.35 33.09 -30.90
C GLY A 29 -29.27 33.68 -32.32
N LYS A 30 -30.35 34.34 -32.76
CA LYS A 30 -30.47 35.00 -34.06
C LYS A 30 -30.09 36.47 -33.88
N GLY A 31 -28.88 36.86 -34.27
CA GLY A 31 -28.41 38.25 -34.22
C GLY A 31 -27.81 38.66 -35.56
N LYS A 32 -28.52 39.54 -36.28
CA LYS A 32 -28.00 40.28 -37.44
C LYS A 32 -27.07 41.38 -36.93
N GLY A 33 -25.83 41.43 -37.43
CA GLY A 33 -24.89 42.53 -37.17
C GLY A 33 -23.77 42.48 -38.20
N ALA A 34 -23.69 43.51 -39.01
CA ALA A 34 -22.79 43.64 -40.16
C ALA A 34 -21.34 44.01 -39.74
N GLY A 35 -20.38 43.56 -40.54
CA GLY A 35 -19.12 44.28 -40.79
C GLY A 35 -17.94 44.00 -39.86
N ALA A 36 -17.09 43.03 -40.21
CA ALA A 36 -15.64 43.06 -39.93
C ALA A 36 -14.89 42.17 -40.95
N PRO A 37 -13.75 42.61 -41.51
CA PRO A 37 -13.03 41.86 -42.54
C PRO A 37 -12.40 40.58 -41.97
N PRO A 38 -12.16 39.55 -42.80
CA PRO A 38 -11.65 38.27 -42.34
C PRO A 38 -10.20 38.42 -41.88
N GLY A 39 -10.01 38.54 -40.57
CA GLY A 39 -8.71 38.42 -39.93
C GLY A 39 -8.15 37.03 -40.24
N LYS A 40 -7.05 37.00 -41.01
CA LYS A 40 -6.24 35.80 -41.25
C LYS A 40 -6.00 35.13 -39.89
N ARG A 41 -6.58 33.94 -39.69
CA ARG A 41 -6.18 33.07 -38.58
C ARG A 41 -4.71 32.74 -38.80
N SER A 42 -3.84 33.48 -38.10
CA SER A 42 -2.44 33.16 -37.98
C SER A 42 -2.39 31.73 -37.43
N ARG A 43 -1.96 30.79 -38.28
CA ARG A 43 -1.59 29.45 -37.87
C ARG A 43 -0.43 29.66 -36.91
N SER A 44 -0.71 29.64 -35.61
CA SER A 44 0.31 29.68 -34.57
C SER A 44 1.33 28.61 -34.91
N GLU A 45 2.49 29.05 -35.37
CA GLU A 45 3.65 28.20 -35.58
C GLU A 45 3.83 27.39 -34.31
N VAL A 46 3.85 26.06 -34.47
CA VAL A 46 4.27 25.17 -33.41
C VAL A 46 5.72 25.52 -33.12
N HIS A 47 5.90 26.38 -32.13
CA HIS A 47 7.19 26.84 -31.66
C HIS A 47 7.96 25.59 -31.24
N THR A 48 8.97 25.21 -32.03
CA THR A 48 9.85 24.06 -31.76
C THR A 48 10.53 24.16 -30.39
N GLY A 49 10.69 25.38 -29.85
CA GLY A 49 11.11 25.62 -28.47
C GLY A 49 10.12 25.13 -27.39
N GLY A 50 8.82 25.05 -27.70
CA GLY A 50 7.81 24.52 -26.78
C GLY A 50 8.00 23.03 -26.48
N LEU A 51 8.37 22.23 -27.48
CA LEU A 51 8.63 20.79 -27.30
C LEU A 51 9.90 20.51 -26.51
N ALA A 52 10.96 21.31 -26.72
CA ALA A 52 12.20 21.22 -25.94
C ALA A 52 11.97 21.60 -24.46
N ASN A 53 11.16 22.63 -24.21
CA ASN A 53 10.77 23.03 -22.86
C ASN A 53 9.88 21.97 -22.17
N LEU A 54 8.96 21.35 -22.91
CA LEU A 54 8.13 20.26 -22.40
C LEU A 54 8.95 19.02 -22.05
N ARG A 55 9.94 18.66 -22.88
CA ARG A 55 10.86 17.55 -22.57
C ARG A 55 11.67 17.84 -21.31
N THR A 56 12.23 19.04 -21.19
CA THR A 56 13.00 19.46 -20.02
C THR A 56 12.14 19.42 -18.75
N LEU A 57 10.90 19.91 -18.82
CA LEU A 57 9.95 19.87 -17.71
C LEU A 57 9.58 18.43 -17.33
N ALA A 58 9.36 17.55 -18.31
CA ALA A 58 9.03 16.15 -18.09
C ALA A 58 10.18 15.40 -17.40
N VAL A 59 11.42 15.63 -17.85
CA VAL A 59 12.63 15.07 -17.22
C VAL A 59 12.76 15.56 -15.77
N ALA A 60 12.68 16.87 -15.53
CA ALA A 60 12.77 17.43 -14.19
C ALA A 60 11.66 16.91 -13.24
N THR A 61 10.43 16.75 -13.76
CA THR A 61 9.31 16.20 -12.98
C THR A 61 9.53 14.73 -12.64
N ALA A 62 10.03 13.94 -13.58
CA ALA A 62 10.35 12.53 -13.36
C ALA A 62 11.49 12.36 -12.35
N GLU A 63 12.54 13.19 -12.44
CA GLU A 63 13.65 13.20 -11.47
C GLU A 63 13.16 13.58 -10.07
N LEU A 64 12.38 14.65 -9.94
CA LEU A 64 11.79 15.06 -8.67
C LEU A 64 10.88 13.96 -8.09
N SER A 65 10.10 13.29 -8.93
CA SER A 65 9.23 12.18 -8.51
C SER A 65 10.05 11.02 -7.95
N LEU A 66 11.16 10.66 -8.60
CA LEU A 66 12.07 9.61 -8.11
C LEU A 66 12.77 10.01 -6.81
N GLN A 67 13.15 11.27 -6.66
CA GLN A 67 13.76 11.78 -5.42
C GLN A 67 12.75 11.76 -4.27
N SER A 68 11.54 12.24 -4.49
CA SER A 68 10.45 12.20 -3.51
C SER A 68 10.13 10.76 -3.09
N ALA A 69 10.01 9.84 -4.06
CA ALA A 69 9.80 8.42 -3.76
C ALA A 69 10.94 7.81 -2.93
N LYS A 70 12.19 8.15 -3.24
CA LYS A 70 13.36 7.74 -2.44
C LYS A 70 13.27 8.29 -1.02
N HIS A 71 12.91 9.57 -0.85
CA HIS A 71 12.80 10.20 0.46
C HIS A 71 11.70 9.56 1.31
N ILE A 72 10.53 9.30 0.71
CA ILE A 72 9.44 8.56 1.37
C ILE A 72 9.92 7.18 1.80
N ARG A 73 10.57 6.40 0.92
CA ARG A 73 11.09 5.06 1.28
C ARG A 73 12.09 5.12 2.44
N LEU A 74 12.91 6.16 2.52
CA LEU A 74 13.85 6.35 3.62
C LEU A 74 13.12 6.62 4.94
N LEU A 75 12.18 7.57 4.95
CA LEU A 75 11.37 7.87 6.13
C LEU A 75 10.56 6.65 6.59
N SER A 76 9.93 5.95 5.64
CA SER A 76 9.19 4.71 5.92
C SER A 76 10.08 3.63 6.54
N SER A 77 11.35 3.51 6.15
CA SER A 77 12.25 2.51 6.75
C SER A 77 12.64 2.79 8.20
N ILE A 78 12.43 4.01 8.67
CA ILE A 78 12.62 4.37 10.08
C ILE A 78 11.38 3.97 10.89
N ALA A 79 10.20 4.09 10.29
CA ALA A 79 8.92 3.84 10.96
C ALA A 79 8.42 2.38 10.85
N ILE A 80 8.81 1.65 9.79
CA ILE A 80 8.28 0.33 9.46
C ILE A 80 9.37 -0.73 9.65
N VAL A 81 9.11 -1.69 10.52
CA VAL A 81 9.94 -2.89 10.65
C VAL A 81 9.61 -3.84 9.50
N THR A 82 10.62 -4.22 8.71
CA THR A 82 10.45 -5.19 7.61
C THR A 82 11.22 -6.46 7.92
N LEU A 83 10.54 -7.60 7.82
CA LEU A 83 11.08 -8.94 8.00
C LEU A 83 10.95 -9.72 6.69
N LEU A 84 11.97 -10.50 6.36
CA LEU A 84 11.86 -11.56 5.36
C LEU A 84 11.79 -12.89 6.11
N VAL A 85 10.63 -13.54 6.08
CA VAL A 85 10.36 -14.78 6.81
C VAL A 85 10.32 -15.93 5.79
N PRO A 86 11.04 -17.04 6.03
CA PRO A 86 10.84 -18.25 5.25
C PRO A 86 9.38 -18.69 5.27
N LYS A 87 8.95 -19.40 4.22
CA LYS A 87 7.60 -19.94 4.12
C LYS A 87 7.26 -20.74 5.37
N HIS A 88 6.23 -20.29 6.10
CA HIS A 88 5.80 -20.89 7.35
C HIS A 88 4.27 -20.77 7.48
N PRO A 89 3.55 -21.82 7.95
CA PRO A 89 2.08 -21.82 8.01
C PRO A 89 1.45 -20.63 8.75
N VAL A 90 2.12 -20.16 9.80
CA VAL A 90 1.74 -18.96 10.57
C VAL A 90 1.66 -17.72 9.67
N VAL A 91 2.71 -17.45 8.90
CA VAL A 91 2.77 -16.25 8.04
C VAL A 91 1.88 -16.41 6.80
N GLU A 92 1.75 -17.63 6.28
CA GLU A 92 0.84 -17.93 5.17
C GLU A 92 -0.62 -17.63 5.53
N SER A 93 -1.03 -18.00 6.74
CA SER A 93 -2.39 -17.75 7.24
C SER A 93 -2.69 -16.25 7.33
N ALA A 94 -1.73 -15.45 7.81
CA ALA A 94 -1.86 -14.00 7.79
C ALA A 94 -1.84 -13.43 6.35
N ALA A 95 -0.99 -13.95 5.47
CA ALA A 95 -0.90 -13.49 4.08
C ALA A 95 -2.15 -13.82 3.24
N ALA A 96 -2.91 -14.85 3.63
CA ALA A 96 -4.14 -15.26 2.96
C ALA A 96 -5.31 -14.28 3.17
N VAL A 97 -5.18 -13.32 4.10
CA VAL A 97 -6.19 -12.27 4.30
C VAL A 97 -6.27 -11.39 3.05
N GLU A 98 -7.41 -11.46 2.38
CA GLU A 98 -7.68 -10.69 1.18
C GLU A 98 -7.60 -9.17 1.45
N GLN A 99 -7.30 -8.40 0.41
CA GLN A 99 -7.21 -6.94 0.52
C GLN A 99 -8.57 -6.24 0.42
N PHE A 100 -9.68 -6.99 0.44
CA PHE A 100 -11.03 -6.44 0.40
C PHE A 100 -11.44 -5.96 1.80
N GLY A 101 -11.85 -4.70 1.90
CA GLY A 101 -12.26 -4.05 3.15
C GLY A 101 -12.00 -2.55 3.12
N ASP A 102 -12.43 -1.85 4.16
CA ASP A 102 -12.12 -0.43 4.33
C ASP A 102 -10.62 -0.22 4.61
N ALA A 103 -10.12 1.00 4.39
CA ALA A 103 -8.70 1.32 4.59
C ALA A 103 -8.24 0.96 6.03
N GLY A 104 -7.22 0.11 6.14
CA GLY A 104 -6.65 -0.37 7.41
C GLY A 104 -7.25 -1.67 7.95
N GLU A 105 -8.47 -2.04 7.54
CA GLU A 105 -9.13 -3.26 8.01
C GLU A 105 -8.37 -4.56 7.67
N PRO A 106 -7.79 -4.72 6.46
CA PRO A 106 -7.01 -5.92 6.15
C PRO A 106 -5.77 -6.07 7.02
N ASP A 107 -5.11 -4.97 7.37
CA ASP A 107 -3.88 -5.01 8.18
C ASP A 107 -4.19 -5.34 9.65
N ILE A 108 -5.29 -4.84 10.19
CA ILE A 108 -5.76 -5.22 11.52
C ILE A 108 -6.07 -6.73 11.58
N ARG A 109 -6.77 -7.26 10.56
CA ARG A 109 -7.08 -8.70 10.47
C ARG A 109 -5.81 -9.54 10.34
N ARG A 110 -4.85 -9.12 9.50
CA ARG A 110 -3.54 -9.76 9.38
C ARG A 110 -2.79 -9.78 10.69
N TRP A 111 -2.78 -8.67 11.42
CA TRP A 111 -2.16 -8.58 12.74
C TRP A 111 -2.79 -9.58 13.71
N ALA A 112 -4.12 -9.59 13.82
CA ALA A 112 -4.83 -10.50 14.71
C ALA A 112 -4.52 -11.97 14.39
N ILE A 113 -4.52 -12.35 13.11
CA ILE A 113 -4.17 -13.70 12.67
C ILE A 113 -2.70 -14.02 12.95
N LEU A 114 -1.79 -13.11 12.63
CA LEU A 114 -0.36 -13.31 12.87
C LEU A 114 -0.06 -13.51 14.36
N VAL A 115 -0.58 -12.64 15.23
CA VAL A 115 -0.32 -12.72 16.67
C VAL A 115 -0.96 -13.97 17.29
N SER A 116 -2.19 -14.31 16.92
CA SER A 116 -2.86 -15.51 17.43
C SER A 116 -2.15 -16.80 17.00
N THR A 117 -1.79 -16.91 15.72
CA THR A 117 -1.06 -18.09 15.21
C THR A 117 0.36 -18.19 15.78
N LEU A 118 1.04 -17.08 16.03
CA LEU A 118 2.32 -17.09 16.74
C LEU A 118 2.15 -17.48 18.21
N ALA A 119 1.09 -17.02 18.90
CA ALA A 119 0.84 -17.40 20.30
C ALA A 119 0.65 -18.92 20.46
N ASP A 120 0.06 -19.57 19.46
CA ASP A 120 -0.18 -21.02 19.43
C ASP A 120 1.04 -21.84 18.93
N GLU A 121 2.10 -21.20 18.43
CA GLU A 121 3.27 -21.87 17.85
C GLU A 121 4.16 -22.51 18.93
N GLN A 122 4.22 -23.85 18.96
CA GLN A 122 4.90 -24.59 20.02
C GLN A 122 6.42 -24.43 20.05
N LYS A 123 7.02 -24.10 18.90
CA LYS A 123 8.47 -23.90 18.77
C LYS A 123 8.97 -22.61 19.42
N LEU A 124 8.07 -21.70 19.79
CA LEU A 124 8.47 -20.42 20.37
C LEU A 124 8.82 -20.53 21.86
N PRO A 125 9.81 -19.74 22.32
CA PRO A 125 10.10 -19.55 23.74
C PRO A 125 8.86 -19.17 24.57
N GLY A 126 8.80 -19.64 25.81
CA GLY A 126 7.65 -19.46 26.70
C GLY A 126 7.35 -18.00 27.04
N ASP A 127 8.39 -17.19 27.22
CA ASP A 127 8.32 -15.76 27.46
C ASP A 127 7.72 -14.99 26.27
N ILE A 128 8.14 -15.31 25.05
CA ILE A 128 7.58 -14.72 23.82
C ILE A 128 6.11 -15.11 23.69
N ARG A 129 5.78 -16.40 23.82
CA ARG A 129 4.39 -16.86 23.74
C ARG A 129 3.51 -16.21 24.79
N GLN A 130 3.99 -16.08 26.02
CA GLN A 130 3.24 -15.44 27.10
C GLN A 130 2.83 -14.01 26.71
N VAL A 131 3.75 -13.19 26.20
CA VAL A 131 3.45 -11.82 25.76
C VAL A 131 2.38 -11.80 24.65
N LEU A 132 2.49 -12.72 23.70
CA LEU A 132 1.53 -12.80 22.58
C LEU A 132 0.16 -13.29 23.07
N SER A 133 0.12 -14.30 23.96
CA SER A 133 -1.12 -14.81 24.56
C SER A 133 -1.81 -13.77 25.43
N GLU A 134 -1.05 -12.99 26.22
CA GLU A 134 -1.57 -11.85 26.99
C GLU A 134 -2.30 -10.88 26.06
N HIS A 135 -1.65 -10.46 24.97
CA HIS A 135 -2.25 -9.57 23.97
C HIS A 135 -3.52 -10.16 23.32
N VAL A 136 -3.50 -11.45 22.95
CA VAL A 136 -4.67 -12.13 22.36
C VAL A 136 -5.85 -12.17 23.33
N ASN A 137 -5.59 -12.26 24.64
CA ASN A 137 -6.63 -12.30 25.66
C ASN A 137 -7.16 -10.90 26.00
N GLU A 138 -6.31 -9.87 25.92
CA GLU A 138 -6.69 -8.47 26.16
C GLU A 138 -7.56 -7.92 25.02
N VAL A 139 -7.22 -8.22 23.77
CA VAL A 139 -7.93 -7.71 22.60
C VAL A 139 -9.21 -8.51 22.38
N SER A 140 -10.34 -7.87 22.69
CA SER A 140 -11.66 -8.48 22.58
C SER A 140 -12.31 -8.25 21.23
N SER A 141 -11.85 -7.26 20.44
CA SER A 141 -12.37 -7.01 19.10
C SER A 141 -11.34 -6.31 18.19
N PRO A 142 -11.42 -6.48 16.85
CA PRO A 142 -10.51 -5.83 15.90
C PRO A 142 -10.52 -4.30 15.96
N GLU A 143 -11.64 -3.68 16.32
CA GLU A 143 -11.79 -2.22 16.38
C GLU A 143 -10.85 -1.60 17.43
N GLN A 144 -10.50 -2.34 18.49
CA GLN A 144 -9.54 -1.90 19.50
C GLN A 144 -8.12 -1.75 18.94
N LEU A 145 -7.84 -2.35 17.79
CA LEU A 145 -6.54 -2.29 17.12
C LEU A 145 -6.43 -1.15 16.10
N GLN A 146 -7.54 -0.50 15.73
CA GLN A 146 -7.59 0.46 14.63
C GLN A 146 -6.66 1.66 14.83
N ASP A 147 -6.54 2.14 16.06
CA ASP A 147 -5.70 3.31 16.39
C ASP A 147 -4.24 2.93 16.70
N VAL A 148 -3.94 1.64 16.84
CA VAL A 148 -2.63 1.16 17.32
C VAL A 148 -1.87 0.31 16.31
N VAL A 149 -2.55 -0.29 15.33
CA VAL A 149 -1.95 -1.04 14.23
C VAL A 149 -2.11 -0.24 12.94
N HIS A 150 -1.02 0.36 12.45
CA HIS A 150 -1.04 1.14 11.22
C HIS A 150 -0.70 0.30 9.99
N ILE A 151 0.25 -0.63 10.11
CA ILE A 151 0.66 -1.54 9.03
C ILE A 151 0.92 -2.92 9.61
N CYS A 152 0.30 -3.94 9.03
CA CYS A 152 0.65 -5.33 9.23
C CYS A 152 0.48 -6.08 7.90
N HIS A 153 1.40 -5.81 6.98
CA HIS A 153 1.33 -6.36 5.64
C HIS A 153 2.15 -7.65 5.54
N CYS A 154 1.49 -8.74 5.16
CA CYS A 154 2.11 -10.04 4.92
C CYS A 154 1.87 -10.43 3.46
N ALA A 155 2.92 -10.63 2.67
CA ALA A 155 2.79 -11.06 1.28
C ALA A 155 4.02 -11.84 0.80
N PRO A 156 3.87 -12.78 -0.15
CA PRO A 156 5.02 -13.41 -0.82
C PRO A 156 5.93 -12.35 -1.45
N THR A 157 7.24 -12.59 -1.45
CA THR A 157 8.16 -11.70 -2.17
C THR A 157 8.02 -11.91 -3.69
N SER A 158 8.12 -10.84 -4.48
CA SER A 158 7.90 -10.91 -5.93
C SER A 158 8.90 -11.80 -6.68
N ASN A 159 10.09 -12.02 -6.10
CA ASN A 159 11.17 -12.77 -6.75
C ASN A 159 11.31 -14.19 -6.20
N ASP A 160 10.69 -14.48 -5.05
CA ASP A 160 10.88 -15.75 -4.33
C ASP A 160 9.62 -16.08 -3.51
N GLN A 161 8.88 -17.10 -3.95
CA GLN A 161 7.68 -17.58 -3.24
C GLN A 161 8.01 -18.41 -1.99
N SER A 162 9.28 -18.76 -1.77
CA SER A 162 9.73 -19.40 -0.53
C SER A 162 9.89 -18.40 0.62
N MET A 163 9.77 -17.09 0.34
CA MET A 163 9.92 -16.03 1.32
C MET A 163 8.68 -15.13 1.36
N PHE A 164 8.30 -14.74 2.57
CA PHE A 164 7.27 -13.76 2.84
C PHE A 164 7.89 -12.47 3.34
N LYS A 165 7.41 -11.34 2.83
CA LYS A 165 7.68 -10.01 3.37
C LYS A 165 6.61 -9.71 4.42
N VAL A 166 7.03 -9.49 5.66
CA VAL A 166 6.18 -9.03 6.75
C VAL A 166 6.60 -7.61 7.10
N GLN A 167 5.65 -6.66 7.08
CA GLN A 167 5.90 -5.26 7.42
C GLN A 167 5.01 -4.87 8.59
N LEU A 168 5.61 -4.32 9.64
CA LEU A 168 4.95 -3.95 10.88
C LEU A 168 5.17 -2.47 11.16
N GLN A 169 4.08 -1.75 11.43
CA GLN A 169 4.09 -0.42 12.01
C GLN A 169 2.96 -0.33 13.02
N VAL A 170 3.33 -0.10 14.27
CA VAL A 170 2.39 0.05 15.39
C VAL A 170 2.73 1.29 16.20
N THR A 171 1.79 1.74 17.02
CA THR A 171 2.06 2.78 18.02
C THR A 171 2.92 2.24 19.16
N THR A 172 3.45 3.14 19.98
CA THR A 172 4.24 2.79 21.17
C THR A 172 3.47 1.92 22.17
N ALA A 173 2.14 2.00 22.19
CA ALA A 173 1.29 1.16 23.04
C ALA A 173 1.46 -0.34 22.76
N LEU A 174 1.73 -0.72 21.50
CA LEU A 174 1.95 -2.12 21.11
C LEU A 174 3.43 -2.45 20.89
N GLU A 175 4.37 -1.58 21.29
CA GLU A 175 5.80 -1.80 21.04
C GLU A 175 6.30 -3.11 21.67
N ARG A 176 5.84 -3.44 22.89
CA ARG A 176 6.18 -4.70 23.57
C ARG A 176 5.73 -5.92 22.75
N VAL A 177 4.52 -5.88 22.21
CA VAL A 177 3.95 -6.97 21.41
C VAL A 177 4.62 -7.06 20.05
N ALA A 178 4.88 -5.94 19.38
CA ALA A 178 5.60 -5.91 18.12
C ALA A 178 7.02 -6.47 18.26
N LYS A 179 7.74 -6.16 19.35
CA LYS A 179 9.05 -6.78 19.65
C LYS A 179 8.94 -8.30 19.81
N ALA A 180 7.89 -8.78 20.49
CA ALA A 180 7.64 -10.21 20.63
C ALA A 180 7.32 -10.87 19.28
N VAL A 181 6.53 -10.24 18.40
CA VAL A 181 6.26 -10.72 17.03
C VAL A 181 7.55 -10.79 16.23
N VAL A 182 8.39 -9.75 16.27
CA VAL A 182 9.69 -9.75 15.58
C VAL A 182 10.58 -10.88 16.09
N ALA A 183 10.71 -11.03 17.41
CA ALA A 183 11.50 -12.10 18.02
C ALA A 183 10.96 -13.49 17.63
N ALA A 184 9.64 -13.67 17.64
CA ALA A 184 8.99 -14.90 17.20
C ALA A 184 9.32 -15.22 15.73
N CYS A 185 9.20 -14.24 14.83
CA CYS A 185 9.57 -14.42 13.43
C CYS A 185 11.06 -14.76 13.26
N VAL A 186 11.96 -14.16 14.05
CA VAL A 186 13.40 -14.48 14.03
C VAL A 186 13.65 -15.93 14.45
N VAL A 187 12.94 -16.42 15.48
CA VAL A 187 13.00 -17.85 15.87
C VAL A 187 12.56 -18.78 14.72
N LEU A 188 11.60 -18.33 13.90
CA LEU A 188 11.17 -19.03 12.68
C LEU A 188 12.11 -18.84 11.47
N GLY A 189 13.28 -18.25 11.67
CA GLY A 189 14.30 -18.07 10.63
C GLY A 189 14.18 -16.75 9.84
N ALA A 190 13.39 -15.78 10.33
CA ALA A 190 13.27 -14.49 9.67
C ALA A 190 14.56 -13.67 9.74
N THR A 191 14.81 -12.90 8.69
CA THR A 191 15.85 -11.86 8.65
C THR A 191 15.23 -10.49 8.76
N VAL A 192 15.65 -9.70 9.76
CA VAL A 192 15.27 -8.29 9.87
C VAL A 192 15.99 -7.48 8.81
N LYS A 193 15.24 -6.74 7.99
CA LYS A 193 15.80 -5.84 6.99
C LYS A 193 15.83 -4.41 7.53
N TYR A 194 17.03 -3.86 7.58
CA TYR A 194 17.26 -2.46 7.88
C TYR A 194 17.45 -1.69 6.57
N GLY A 195 16.79 -0.54 6.44
CA GLY A 195 16.95 0.38 5.32
C GLY A 195 15.73 0.46 4.37
N PRO A 196 15.77 1.43 3.43
CA PRO A 196 14.65 1.72 2.54
C PRO A 196 14.28 0.49 1.71
N ALA A 197 12.98 0.22 1.62
CA ALA A 197 12.44 -0.80 0.73
C ALA A 197 12.99 -0.61 -0.70
N PRO A 198 13.14 -1.67 -1.52
CA PRO A 198 13.58 -1.52 -2.90
C PRO A 198 12.60 -0.64 -3.71
N ARG A 199 13.09 -0.07 -4.83
CA ARG A 199 12.24 0.72 -5.75
C ARG A 199 11.02 -0.10 -6.18
N THR A 200 9.85 0.53 -6.19
CA THR A 200 8.63 -0.04 -6.76
C THR A 200 8.77 -0.30 -8.27
N ALA A 201 7.87 -1.10 -8.84
CA ALA A 201 7.85 -1.33 -10.29
C ALA A 201 7.72 -0.02 -11.08
N ALA A 202 6.83 0.88 -10.64
CA ALA A 202 6.65 2.19 -11.26
C ALA A 202 7.92 3.05 -11.19
N GLU A 203 8.60 3.12 -10.03
CA GLU A 203 9.88 3.82 -9.91
C GLU A 203 10.95 3.25 -10.84
N ARG A 204 10.99 1.92 -11.02
CA ARG A 204 11.94 1.29 -11.94
C ARG A 204 11.64 1.66 -13.39
N LEU A 205 10.36 1.70 -13.78
CA LEU A 205 9.93 2.13 -15.11
C LEU A 205 10.33 3.58 -15.39
N VAL A 206 9.98 4.51 -14.50
CA VAL A 206 10.35 5.93 -14.63
C VAL A 206 11.87 6.09 -14.72
N ALA A 207 12.62 5.40 -13.87
CA ALA A 207 14.08 5.44 -13.91
C ALA A 207 14.66 4.84 -15.20
N SER A 208 14.02 3.84 -15.80
CA SER A 208 14.45 3.29 -17.09
C SER A 208 14.17 4.24 -18.25
N SER A 209 13.01 4.91 -18.25
CA SER A 209 12.65 5.91 -19.26
C SER A 209 13.57 7.12 -19.22
N LEU A 210 14.00 7.56 -18.04
CA LEU A 210 14.98 8.64 -17.89
C LEU A 210 16.37 8.28 -18.45
N LYS A 211 16.79 7.02 -18.38
CA LYS A 211 18.08 6.59 -18.97
C LYS A 211 18.09 6.57 -20.50
N GLN A 212 16.90 6.54 -21.11
CA GLN A 212 16.69 6.52 -22.55
C GLN A 212 16.35 7.90 -23.12
N ALA A 213 16.04 8.87 -22.25
CA ALA A 213 15.72 10.26 -22.59
C ALA A 213 16.99 11.12 -22.65
#